data_AF-A0A942C6T6-F1
#
_entry.id   AF-A0A942C6T6-F1
#
_cell.length_a   1.000
_cell.length_b   1.000
_cell.length_c   1.000
_cell.angle_alpha   90.00
_cell.angle_beta   90.00
_cell.angle_gamma   90.00
#
_symmetry.space_group_name_H-M   'P 1'
#
loop_
_entity.id
_entity.type
_entity.pdbx_description
1 polymer ?
#
loop_
_entity_poly.entity_id
_entity_poly.type
_entity_poly.pdbx_seq_one_letter_code
_entity_poly.pdbx_strand_id
1 'polypeptide(L)'
;MTKQSTTILVLLILLTFVGLVLVSNLISEKKPSEAALSAALLAGSPKASPAPSLRPVSSGETVADDLHFAQAQLDSLQDAISNNDWTKAQTLFAGFELKDRRLPSPQLRHPDISPLFQDFFDLYVVQLERAISEKHAKNAVFAINQLASIVNETNTRFVKRSTPVEVQRLHHLVREMSFWKDAGDEKMLRVRTAALYEAWNDISPIVRSRKQGEGVAQQLDGLLKQATTAETPGQINTLLPEISGQLEQVDSLFESRPGGTSDVGKQDDN
;
A
#
# COMPACT_ATOMS: atom_id res chain seq x y z
N MET A 1 45.47 35.20 -1.07
CA MET A 1 44.99 34.40 0.07
C MET A 1 45.87 34.69 1.27
N THR A 2 45.30 35.09 2.41
CA THR A 2 46.07 35.37 3.63
C THR A 2 46.42 34.06 4.33
N LYS A 3 47.54 34.01 5.06
CA LYS A 3 47.99 32.81 5.80
C LYS A 3 46.91 32.26 6.75
N GLN A 4 46.00 33.11 7.22
CA GLN A 4 44.86 32.73 8.04
C GLN A 4 43.82 31.89 7.28
N SER A 5 43.49 32.25 6.04
CA SER A 5 42.53 31.48 5.23
C SER A 5 43.04 30.08 4.90
N THR A 6 44.35 29.92 4.68
CA THR A 6 44.96 28.60 4.43
C THR A 6 44.93 27.73 5.68
N THR A 7 45.13 28.32 6.86
CA THR A 7 45.11 27.59 8.13
C THR A 7 43.71 27.08 8.46
N ILE A 8 42.67 27.90 8.23
CA ILE A 8 41.27 27.51 8.46
C ILE A 8 40.86 26.38 7.50
N LEU A 9 41.25 26.44 6.23
CA LEU A 9 40.94 25.41 5.25
C LEU A 9 41.56 24.05 5.63
N VAL A 10 42.84 24.05 6.05
CA VAL A 10 43.53 22.83 6.49
C VAL A 10 42.86 22.22 7.71
N LEU A 11 42.42 23.05 8.65
CA LEU A 11 41.76 22.60 9.88
C LEU A 11 40.36 22.00 9.59
N LEU A 12 39.62 22.57 8.64
CA LEU A 12 38.33 22.05 8.16
C LEU A 12 38.49 20.69 7.47
N ILE A 13 39.50 20.54 6.62
CA ILE A 13 39.80 19.28 5.93
C ILE A 13 40.19 18.18 6.95
N LEU A 14 41.03 18.51 7.93
CA LEU A 14 41.39 17.59 9.01
C LEU A 14 40.17 17.16 9.83
N LEU A 15 39.26 18.09 10.14
CA LEU A 15 38.05 17.78 10.88
C LEU A 15 37.13 16.81 10.11
N THR A 16 37.00 17.00 8.80
CA THR A 16 36.23 16.08 7.94
C THR A 16 36.85 14.69 7.85
N PHE A 17 38.18 14.58 7.79
CA PHE A 17 38.86 13.29 7.77
C PHE A 17 38.72 12.53 9.09
N VAL A 18 38.86 13.21 10.24
CA VAL A 18 38.68 12.58 11.55
C VAL A 18 37.24 12.12 11.76
N GLY A 19 36.25 12.92 11.34
CA GLY A 19 34.84 12.52 11.37
C GLY A 19 34.56 11.29 10.52
N LEU A 20 35.13 11.21 9.31
CA LEU A 20 34.94 10.08 8.40
C LEU A 20 35.59 8.79 8.92
N VAL A 21 36.76 8.89 9.56
CA VAL A 21 37.42 7.73 10.20
C VAL A 21 36.63 7.21 11.40
N LEU A 22 36.08 8.10 12.24
CA LEU A 22 35.27 7.70 13.39
C LEU A 22 33.96 7.00 12.97
N VAL A 23 33.28 7.53 11.93
CA VAL A 23 32.07 6.89 11.39
C VAL A 23 32.40 5.56 10.71
N SER A 24 33.52 5.47 10.00
CA SER A 24 33.93 4.22 9.34
C SER A 24 34.33 3.13 10.34
N ASN A 25 34.83 3.49 11.52
CA ASN A 25 35.18 2.51 12.56
C ASN A 25 33.95 2.01 13.33
N LEU A 26 32.90 2.82 13.45
CA LEU A 26 31.61 2.44 14.06
C LEU A 26 30.76 1.49 13.20
N ILE A 27 31.01 1.45 11.89
CA ILE A 27 30.30 0.55 10.95
C ILE A 27 31.03 -0.80 10.79
N SER A 28 32.22 -0.96 11.38
CA SER A 28 33.07 -2.13 11.19
C SER A 28 32.97 -3.20 12.31
N GLU A 29 31.79 -3.38 12.91
CA GLU A 29 31.49 -4.55 13.77
C GLU A 29 30.13 -5.18 13.46
N LYS A 30 30.12 -6.03 12.44
CA LYS A 30 29.61 -7.41 12.52
C LYS A 30 29.93 -8.11 11.20
N LYS A 31 31.11 -8.71 11.11
CA LYS A 31 31.27 -9.85 10.21
C LYS A 31 30.25 -10.90 10.68
N PRO A 32 29.29 -11.34 9.85
CA PRO A 32 28.45 -12.46 10.21
C PRO A 32 29.39 -13.64 10.47
N SER A 33 29.35 -14.14 11.71
CA SER A 33 30.08 -15.34 12.11
C SER A 33 29.81 -16.43 11.06
N GLU A 34 30.85 -17.11 10.57
CA GLU A 34 30.69 -18.28 9.71
C GLU A 34 29.80 -19.34 10.37
N ALA A 35 29.69 -19.36 11.71
CA ALA A 35 28.73 -20.19 12.43
C ALA A 35 27.25 -19.80 12.19
N ALA A 36 26.95 -18.52 11.89
CA ALA A 36 25.60 -18.09 11.53
C ALA A 36 25.23 -18.48 10.09
N LEU A 37 26.19 -18.53 9.18
CA LEU A 37 26.03 -19.06 7.82
C LEU A 37 25.85 -20.59 7.82
N SER A 38 26.57 -21.30 8.69
CA SER A 38 26.38 -22.75 8.88
C SER A 38 25.06 -23.08 9.62
N ALA A 39 24.60 -22.23 10.54
CA ALA A 39 23.29 -22.38 11.18
C ALA A 39 22.13 -22.12 10.21
N ALA A 40 22.27 -21.16 9.27
CA ALA A 40 21.29 -20.92 8.22
C ALA A 40 21.21 -22.06 7.18
N LEU A 41 22.30 -22.80 6.98
CA LEU A 41 22.33 -24.01 6.12
C LEU A 41 21.79 -25.28 6.81
N LEU A 42 21.71 -25.27 8.15
CA LEU A 42 21.14 -26.37 8.95
C LEU A 42 19.71 -26.10 9.43
N ALA A 43 19.24 -24.86 9.33
CA ALA A 43 17.85 -24.49 9.53
C ALA A 43 17.03 -24.93 8.31
N GLY A 44 16.67 -26.22 8.29
CA GLY A 44 15.60 -26.83 7.50
C GLY A 44 15.44 -26.36 6.06
N SER A 45 15.77 -27.23 5.10
CA SER A 45 15.34 -27.08 3.70
C SER A 45 13.93 -26.51 3.65
N PRO A 46 13.67 -25.43 2.88
CA PRO A 46 12.33 -24.89 2.74
C PRO A 46 11.42 -26.06 2.35
N LYS A 47 10.45 -26.34 3.21
CA LYS A 47 9.50 -27.43 2.99
C LYS A 47 8.85 -27.14 1.65
N ALA A 48 9.16 -27.97 0.65
CA ALA A 48 8.65 -27.80 -0.70
C ALA A 48 7.13 -27.63 -0.60
N SER A 49 6.63 -26.44 -0.94
CA SER A 49 5.20 -26.20 -1.02
C SER A 49 4.61 -27.26 -1.96
N PRO A 50 3.52 -27.93 -1.56
CA PRO A 50 2.88 -28.91 -2.42
C PRO A 50 2.58 -28.28 -3.78
N ALA A 51 2.85 -29.03 -4.84
CA ALA A 51 2.56 -28.61 -6.21
C ALA A 51 1.10 -28.15 -6.29
N PRO A 52 0.84 -27.02 -6.95
CA PRO A 52 -0.44 -26.35 -6.83
C PRO A 52 -1.56 -27.18 -7.46
N SER A 53 -2.58 -27.47 -6.65
CA SER A 53 -3.85 -28.00 -7.14
C SER A 53 -4.51 -26.96 -8.04
N LEU A 54 -4.77 -27.31 -9.30
CA LEU A 54 -5.52 -26.48 -10.24
C LEU A 54 -6.98 -26.45 -9.77
N ARG A 55 -7.41 -25.35 -9.14
CA ARG A 55 -8.83 -25.16 -8.85
C ARG A 55 -9.62 -25.05 -10.17
N PRO A 56 -10.85 -25.59 -10.21
CA PRO A 56 -11.76 -25.36 -11.33
C PRO A 56 -12.01 -23.87 -11.53
N VAL A 57 -12.26 -23.50 -12.79
CA VAL A 57 -12.50 -22.13 -13.23
C VAL A 57 -13.78 -21.59 -12.58
N SER A 58 -13.61 -20.73 -11.58
CA SER A 58 -14.68 -19.99 -10.91
C SER A 58 -15.31 -18.96 -11.86
N SER A 59 -16.63 -18.76 -11.77
CA SER A 59 -17.36 -17.70 -12.49
C SER A 59 -16.93 -16.32 -11.97
N GLY A 60 -17.06 -15.27 -12.79
CA GLY A 60 -16.62 -13.91 -12.40
C GLY A 60 -17.24 -13.38 -11.09
N GLU A 61 -18.43 -13.84 -10.71
CA GLU A 61 -19.10 -13.50 -9.45
C GLU A 61 -18.42 -14.16 -8.25
N THR A 62 -18.07 -15.44 -8.35
CA THR A 62 -17.29 -16.13 -7.31
C THR A 62 -15.87 -15.56 -7.13
N VAL A 63 -15.28 -15.02 -8.20
CA VAL A 63 -13.97 -14.34 -8.14
C VAL A 63 -14.05 -13.01 -7.37
N ALA A 64 -15.13 -12.25 -7.55
CA ALA A 64 -15.34 -11.00 -6.83
C ALA A 64 -15.46 -11.25 -5.32
N ASP A 65 -16.25 -12.24 -4.92
CA ASP A 65 -16.44 -12.63 -3.53
C ASP A 65 -15.13 -13.09 -2.88
N ASP A 66 -14.33 -13.90 -3.59
CA ASP A 66 -13.01 -14.34 -3.13
C ASP A 66 -12.07 -13.14 -2.89
N LEU A 67 -12.07 -12.14 -3.77
CA LEU A 67 -11.24 -10.93 -3.62
C LEU A 67 -11.72 -10.02 -2.49
N HIS A 68 -13.03 -9.88 -2.29
CA HIS A 68 -13.59 -9.17 -1.15
C HIS A 68 -13.24 -9.84 0.18
N PHE A 69 -13.30 -11.17 0.21
CA PHE A 69 -12.89 -11.95 1.37
C PHE A 69 -11.39 -11.79 1.67
N ALA A 70 -10.54 -11.85 0.64
CA ALA A 70 -9.10 -11.61 0.77
C ALA A 70 -8.80 -10.22 1.33
N GLN A 71 -9.51 -9.18 0.89
CA GLN A 71 -9.35 -7.82 1.42
C GLN A 71 -9.70 -7.76 2.92
N ALA A 72 -10.85 -8.33 3.32
CA ALA A 72 -11.26 -8.34 4.73
C ALA A 72 -10.28 -9.11 5.64
N GLN A 73 -9.64 -10.16 5.11
CA GLN A 73 -8.58 -10.86 5.83
C GLN A 73 -7.31 -10.03 5.99
N LEU A 74 -6.90 -9.29 4.95
CA LEU A 74 -5.75 -8.38 5.03
C LEU A 74 -5.99 -7.27 6.05
N ASP A 75 -7.20 -6.72 6.10
CA ASP A 75 -7.59 -5.72 7.09
C ASP A 75 -7.53 -6.31 8.52
N SER A 76 -8.07 -7.52 8.71
CA SER A 76 -8.01 -8.24 10.00
C SER A 76 -6.58 -8.56 10.44
N LEU A 77 -5.70 -8.89 9.49
CA LEU A 77 -4.26 -9.12 9.72
C LEU A 77 -3.59 -7.82 10.19
N GLN A 78 -3.86 -6.72 9.50
CA GLN A 78 -3.33 -5.41 9.87
C GLN A 78 -3.75 -5.00 11.28
N ASP A 79 -5.01 -5.24 11.66
CA ASP A 79 -5.49 -4.99 13.02
C ASP A 79 -4.75 -5.84 14.05
N ALA A 80 -4.53 -7.13 13.78
CA ALA A 80 -3.79 -8.01 14.69
C ALA A 80 -2.33 -7.55 14.87
N ILE A 81 -1.66 -7.18 13.78
CA ILE A 81 -0.28 -6.66 13.80
C ILE A 81 -0.20 -5.34 14.56
N SER A 82 -1.14 -4.43 14.31
CA SER A 82 -1.21 -3.11 14.99
C SER A 82 -1.39 -3.27 16.50
N ASN A 83 -2.10 -4.31 16.93
CA ASN A 83 -2.30 -4.65 18.34
C ASN A 83 -1.17 -5.53 18.93
N ASN A 84 -0.09 -5.80 18.19
CA ASN A 84 1.00 -6.71 18.57
C ASN A 84 0.53 -8.15 18.91
N ASP A 85 -0.63 -8.57 18.40
CA ASP A 85 -1.17 -9.92 18.60
C ASP A 85 -0.64 -10.86 17.50
N TRP A 86 0.63 -11.24 17.66
CA TRP A 86 1.35 -12.08 16.70
C TRP A 86 0.77 -13.48 16.55
N THR A 87 0.17 -14.03 17.62
CA THR A 87 -0.48 -15.35 17.59
C THR A 87 -1.74 -15.29 16.73
N LYS A 88 -2.56 -14.24 16.89
CA LYS A 88 -3.72 -14.00 16.04
C LYS A 88 -3.30 -13.71 14.60
N ALA A 89 -2.27 -12.89 14.40
CA ALA A 89 -1.74 -12.59 13.06
C ALA A 89 -1.27 -13.87 12.34
N GLN A 90 -0.55 -14.76 13.02
CA GLN A 90 -0.11 -16.03 12.45
C GLN A 90 -1.29 -16.97 12.12
N THR A 91 -2.31 -17.00 12.98
CA THR A 91 -3.54 -17.76 12.73
C THR A 91 -4.30 -17.25 11.50
N LEU A 92 -4.48 -15.92 11.42
CA LEU A 92 -5.13 -15.26 10.29
C LEU A 92 -4.33 -15.49 8.99
N PHE A 93 -3.00 -15.41 9.05
CA PHE A 93 -2.13 -15.62 7.90
C PHE A 93 -2.20 -17.06 7.38
N ALA A 94 -2.24 -18.06 8.25
CA ALA A 94 -2.44 -19.45 7.85
C ALA A 94 -3.80 -19.67 7.14
N GLY A 95 -4.84 -18.92 7.55
CA GLY A 95 -6.14 -18.90 6.89
C GLY A 95 -6.09 -18.28 5.49
N PHE A 96 -5.35 -17.18 5.34
CA PHE A 96 -5.09 -16.49 4.07
C PHE A 96 -4.31 -17.37 3.09
N GLU A 97 -3.30 -18.09 3.59
CA GLU A 97 -2.48 -19.02 2.82
C GLU A 97 -3.27 -20.16 2.14
N LEU A 98 -4.28 -20.71 2.80
CA LEU A 98 -4.98 -21.91 2.31
C LEU A 98 -6.09 -21.62 1.30
N LYS A 99 -6.71 -20.43 1.35
CA LYS A 99 -7.87 -20.11 0.52
C LYS A 99 -7.55 -19.20 -0.67
N ASP A 100 -6.60 -18.27 -0.49
CA ASP A 100 -6.54 -17.04 -1.29
C ASP A 100 -5.18 -16.82 -1.96
N ARG A 101 -4.31 -17.84 -1.97
CA ARG A 101 -2.92 -17.77 -2.48
C ARG A 101 -2.75 -17.57 -3.98
N ARG A 102 -3.82 -17.34 -4.72
CA ARG A 102 -3.77 -17.15 -6.17
C ARG A 102 -4.72 -16.08 -6.57
N LEU A 103 -4.23 -15.12 -7.34
CA LEU A 103 -5.10 -14.28 -8.12
C LEU A 103 -5.82 -15.16 -9.15
N PRO A 104 -7.03 -14.76 -9.57
CA PRO A 104 -7.75 -15.45 -10.65
C PRO A 104 -6.84 -15.60 -11.86
N SER A 105 -6.70 -16.82 -12.38
CA SER A 105 -5.81 -17.03 -13.54
C SER A 105 -6.32 -16.27 -14.77
N PRO A 106 -5.42 -15.78 -15.65
CA PRO A 106 -5.81 -15.12 -16.88
C PRO A 106 -6.74 -16.02 -17.69
N GLN A 107 -7.94 -15.54 -17.99
CA GLN A 107 -8.87 -16.23 -18.89
C GLN A 107 -8.89 -15.46 -20.21
N LEU A 108 -8.89 -16.19 -21.33
CA LEU A 108 -8.99 -15.66 -22.71
C LEU A 108 -10.18 -14.71 -22.97
N ARG A 109 -11.10 -14.53 -22.02
CA ARG A 109 -12.32 -13.70 -22.14
C ARG A 109 -12.47 -12.62 -21.05
N HIS A 110 -11.49 -12.49 -20.17
CA HIS A 110 -11.48 -11.47 -19.12
C HIS A 110 -10.26 -10.55 -19.31
N PRO A 111 -10.27 -9.31 -18.79
CA PRO A 111 -9.07 -8.47 -18.81
C PRO A 111 -7.92 -9.23 -18.15
N ASP A 112 -6.88 -9.52 -18.93
CA ASP A 112 -5.74 -10.30 -18.47
C ASP A 112 -5.12 -9.67 -17.22
N ILE A 113 -5.02 -10.44 -16.14
CA ILE A 113 -4.08 -10.11 -15.06
C ILE A 113 -2.70 -10.45 -15.61
N SER A 114 -1.82 -9.46 -15.70
CA SER A 114 -0.42 -9.72 -16.10
C SER A 114 0.19 -10.76 -15.15
N PRO A 115 0.88 -11.80 -15.65
CA PRO A 115 1.61 -12.75 -14.80
C PRO A 115 2.52 -12.07 -13.77
N LEU A 116 3.02 -10.88 -14.08
CA LEU A 116 3.79 -10.05 -13.15
C LEU A 116 3.02 -9.69 -11.87
N PHE A 117 1.71 -9.46 -11.92
CA PHE A 117 0.90 -9.19 -10.73
C PHE A 117 0.82 -10.41 -9.82
N GLN A 118 0.75 -11.61 -10.40
CA GLN A 118 0.81 -12.86 -9.64
C GLN A 118 2.19 -13.02 -8.98
N ASP A 119 3.28 -12.77 -9.72
CA ASP A 119 4.64 -12.83 -9.17
C ASP A 119 4.83 -11.83 -8.01
N PHE A 120 4.32 -10.61 -8.15
CA PHE A 120 4.34 -9.61 -7.07
C PHE A 120 3.48 -10.02 -5.88
N PHE A 121 2.30 -10.61 -6.12
CA PHE A 121 1.46 -11.12 -5.06
C PHE A 121 2.20 -12.20 -4.26
N ASP A 122 2.76 -13.20 -4.94
CA ASP A 122 3.52 -14.29 -4.31
C ASP A 122 4.73 -13.77 -3.54
N LEU A 123 5.46 -12.80 -4.11
CA LEU A 123 6.57 -12.13 -3.43
C LEU A 123 6.13 -11.49 -2.10
N TYR A 124 5.02 -10.74 -2.11
CA TYR A 124 4.57 -10.05 -0.90
C TYR A 124 3.91 -10.98 0.11
N VAL A 125 3.35 -12.11 -0.31
CA VAL A 125 2.93 -13.20 0.59
C VAL A 125 4.14 -13.73 1.38
N VAL A 126 5.25 -14.01 0.68
CA VAL A 126 6.49 -14.48 1.32
C VAL A 126 7.08 -13.42 2.26
N GLN A 127 7.05 -12.14 1.86
CA GLN A 127 7.52 -11.05 2.72
C GLN A 127 6.64 -10.91 3.98
N LEU A 128 5.33 -11.05 3.85
CA LEU A 128 4.41 -11.00 4.98
C LEU A 128 4.64 -12.16 5.95
N GLU A 129 4.78 -13.38 5.43
CA GLU A 129 5.10 -14.57 6.23
C GLU A 129 6.35 -14.36 7.07
N ARG A 130 7.43 -13.92 6.40
CA ARG A 130 8.71 -13.63 7.05
C ARG A 130 8.55 -12.55 8.12
N ALA A 131 7.85 -11.47 7.81
CA ALA A 131 7.65 -10.37 8.75
C ALA A 131 6.82 -10.78 9.98
N ILE A 132 5.81 -11.65 9.82
CA ILE A 132 5.03 -12.21 10.94
C ILE A 132 5.91 -13.13 11.79
N SER A 133 6.70 -14.00 11.15
CA SER A 133 7.63 -14.91 11.85
C SER A 133 8.68 -14.15 12.67
N GLU A 134 9.24 -13.09 12.09
CA GLU A 134 10.24 -12.21 12.73
C GLU A 134 9.60 -11.18 13.68
N LYS A 135 8.26 -11.14 13.80
CA LYS A 135 7.49 -10.14 14.55
C LYS A 135 7.84 -8.70 14.19
N HIS A 136 8.12 -8.46 12.91
CA HIS A 136 8.60 -7.20 12.38
C HIS A 136 7.43 -6.36 11.83
N ALA A 137 6.73 -5.64 12.72
CA ALA A 137 5.48 -4.90 12.40
C ALA A 137 5.57 -4.02 11.15
N LYS A 138 6.64 -3.24 11.01
CA LYS A 138 6.81 -2.36 9.83
C LYS A 138 6.85 -3.14 8.51
N ASN A 139 7.50 -4.30 8.49
CA ASN A 139 7.61 -5.08 7.26
C ASN A 139 6.30 -5.81 6.95
N ALA A 140 5.58 -6.23 7.99
CA ALA A 140 4.29 -6.87 7.84
C ALA A 140 3.24 -5.89 7.30
N VAL A 141 3.16 -4.68 7.88
CA VAL A 141 2.27 -3.61 7.39
C VAL A 141 2.63 -3.22 5.96
N PHE A 142 3.92 -3.10 5.64
CA PHE A 142 4.35 -2.84 4.27
C PHE A 142 3.84 -3.92 3.29
N ALA A 143 4.08 -5.19 3.59
CA ALA A 143 3.66 -6.29 2.73
C ALA A 143 2.12 -6.36 2.59
N ILE A 144 1.37 -6.14 3.67
CA ILE A 144 -0.11 -6.06 3.63
C ILE A 144 -0.58 -4.95 2.70
N ASN A 145 0.02 -3.76 2.78
CA ASN A 145 -0.33 -2.64 1.91
C ASN A 145 -0.12 -2.97 0.43
N GLN A 146 0.95 -3.70 0.11
CA GLN A 146 1.23 -4.13 -1.27
C GLN A 146 0.23 -5.20 -1.73
N LEU A 147 -0.08 -6.19 -0.88
CA LEU A 147 -1.08 -7.22 -1.19
C LEU A 147 -2.47 -6.61 -1.39
N ALA A 148 -2.90 -5.69 -0.52
CA ALA A 148 -4.19 -5.01 -0.64
C ALA A 148 -4.28 -4.20 -1.95
N SER A 149 -3.17 -3.58 -2.39
CA SER A 149 -3.10 -2.88 -3.67
C SER A 149 -3.35 -3.84 -4.85
N ILE A 150 -2.68 -4.99 -4.84
CA ILE A 150 -2.80 -6.01 -5.89
C ILE A 150 -4.20 -6.62 -5.90
N VAL A 151 -4.76 -6.97 -4.75
CA VAL A 151 -6.13 -7.50 -4.62
C VAL A 151 -7.14 -6.50 -5.15
N ASN A 152 -7.00 -5.22 -4.82
CA ASN A 152 -7.94 -4.19 -5.24
C ASN A 152 -7.85 -3.91 -6.74
N GLU A 153 -6.63 -3.76 -7.30
CA GLU A 153 -6.40 -3.65 -8.74
C GLU A 153 -7.02 -4.85 -9.47
N THR A 154 -6.80 -6.06 -8.95
CA THR A 154 -7.40 -7.27 -9.51
C THR A 154 -8.91 -7.18 -9.47
N ASN A 155 -9.51 -6.82 -8.33
CA ASN A 155 -10.95 -6.74 -8.16
C ASN A 155 -11.60 -5.72 -9.12
N THR A 156 -10.94 -4.60 -9.42
CA THR A 156 -11.44 -3.62 -10.41
C THR A 156 -11.59 -4.18 -11.82
N ARG A 157 -10.85 -5.25 -12.15
CA ARG A 157 -10.90 -5.90 -13.47
C ARG A 157 -12.05 -6.90 -13.60
N PHE A 158 -12.52 -7.46 -12.49
CA PHE A 158 -13.58 -8.49 -12.48
C PHE A 158 -14.95 -7.95 -12.07
N VAL A 159 -15.00 -6.86 -11.29
CA VAL A 159 -16.25 -6.27 -10.81
C VAL A 159 -16.58 -4.99 -11.56
N LYS A 160 -17.79 -4.91 -12.10
CA LYS A 160 -18.33 -3.64 -12.62
C LYS A 160 -18.60 -2.70 -11.43
N ARG A 161 -17.62 -1.87 -11.11
CA ARG A 161 -17.71 -0.91 -10.00
C ARG A 161 -18.43 0.37 -10.43
N SER A 162 -19.16 0.96 -9.50
CA SER A 162 -19.67 2.32 -9.64
C SER A 162 -18.55 3.35 -9.36
N THR A 163 -17.56 2.97 -8.55
CA THR A 163 -16.38 3.78 -8.20
C THR A 163 -15.21 3.51 -9.16
N PRO A 164 -14.63 4.55 -9.79
CA PRO A 164 -13.45 4.45 -10.65
C PRO A 164 -12.23 3.88 -9.92
N VAL A 165 -11.35 3.19 -10.65
CA VAL A 165 -10.14 2.57 -10.11
C VAL A 165 -9.14 3.62 -9.61
N GLU A 166 -9.18 4.80 -10.20
CA GLU A 166 -8.34 5.93 -9.85
C GLU A 166 -8.68 6.48 -8.46
N VAL A 167 -9.95 6.43 -8.04
CA VAL A 167 -10.35 6.82 -6.66
C VAL A 167 -9.70 5.88 -5.65
N GLN A 168 -9.66 4.58 -5.97
CA GLN A 168 -9.02 3.58 -5.13
C GLN A 168 -7.51 3.76 -5.02
N ARG A 169 -6.87 4.24 -6.10
CA ARG A 169 -5.45 4.62 -6.08
C ARG A 169 -5.17 5.74 -5.07
N LEU A 170 -6.09 6.70 -4.89
CA LEU A 170 -5.95 7.76 -3.89
C LEU A 170 -5.87 7.18 -2.47
N HIS A 171 -6.80 6.27 -2.13
CA HIS A 171 -6.81 5.58 -0.83
C HIS A 171 -5.52 4.79 -0.58
N HIS A 172 -5.04 4.08 -1.59
CA HIS A 172 -3.76 3.37 -1.50
C HIS A 172 -2.60 4.33 -1.17
N LEU A 173 -2.51 5.47 -1.87
CA LEU A 173 -1.46 6.46 -1.63
C LEU A 173 -1.55 7.09 -0.24
N VAL A 174 -2.75 7.35 0.28
CA VAL A 174 -2.93 7.85 1.67
C VAL A 174 -2.50 6.81 2.71
N ARG A 175 -2.79 5.52 2.48
CA ARG A 175 -2.26 4.44 3.33
C ARG A 175 -0.74 4.36 3.30
N GLU A 176 -0.13 4.48 2.11
CA GLU A 176 1.33 4.51 1.99
C GLU A 176 1.92 5.74 2.71
N MET A 177 1.32 6.92 2.58
CA MET A 177 1.77 8.11 3.31
C MET A 177 1.69 7.90 4.83
N SER A 178 0.61 7.28 5.32
CA SER A 178 0.46 6.97 6.75
C SER A 178 1.53 5.99 7.22
N PHE A 179 1.84 4.98 6.41
CA PHE A 179 2.94 4.05 6.65
C PHE A 179 4.30 4.76 6.72
N TRP A 180 4.62 5.63 5.75
CA TRP A 180 5.90 6.33 5.72
C TRP A 180 6.04 7.38 6.83
N LYS A 181 4.92 8.00 7.24
CA LYS A 181 4.85 8.81 8.47
C LYS A 181 5.30 7.99 9.68
N ASP A 182 4.71 6.82 9.89
CA ASP A 182 5.02 5.98 11.06
C ASP A 182 6.41 5.36 10.98
N ALA A 183 6.92 5.17 9.76
CA ALA A 183 8.30 4.74 9.53
C ALA A 183 9.33 5.83 9.83
N GLY A 184 8.94 7.12 9.79
CA GLY A 184 9.85 8.26 9.86
C GLY A 184 10.62 8.51 8.56
N ASP A 185 10.16 7.97 7.43
CA ASP A 185 10.81 8.16 6.12
C ASP A 185 10.24 9.40 5.43
N GLU A 186 10.84 10.54 5.74
CA GLU A 186 10.42 11.85 5.22
C GLU A 186 10.50 11.93 3.70
N LYS A 187 11.52 11.28 3.11
CA LYS A 187 11.72 11.28 1.66
C LYS A 187 10.58 10.54 0.99
N MET A 188 10.26 9.34 1.46
CA MET A 188 9.15 8.56 0.91
C MET A 188 7.80 9.24 1.15
N LEU A 189 7.60 9.87 2.31
CA LEU A 189 6.39 10.64 2.57
C LEU A 189 6.19 11.76 1.52
N ARG A 190 7.25 12.51 1.17
CA ARG A 190 7.18 13.54 0.11
C ARG A 190 6.93 12.95 -1.27
N VAL A 191 7.60 11.85 -1.62
CA VAL A 191 7.38 11.15 -2.89
C VAL A 191 5.93 10.72 -3.03
N ARG A 192 5.34 10.15 -1.98
CA ARG A 192 3.93 9.72 -1.98
C ARG A 192 2.96 10.90 -1.96
N THR A 193 3.29 12.00 -1.31
CA THR A 193 2.50 13.25 -1.36
C THR A 193 2.40 13.79 -2.79
N ALA A 194 3.52 13.83 -3.52
CA ALA A 194 3.54 14.26 -4.92
C ALA A 194 2.71 13.30 -5.81
N ALA A 195 2.89 12.00 -5.64
CA ALA A 195 2.12 10.99 -6.40
C ALA A 195 0.61 11.07 -6.12
N LEU A 196 0.21 11.39 -4.88
CA LEU A 196 -1.20 11.61 -4.52
C LEU A 196 -1.76 12.86 -5.22
N TYR A 197 -0.99 13.95 -5.25
CA TYR A 197 -1.40 15.17 -5.96
C TYR A 197 -1.55 14.94 -7.47
N GLU A 198 -0.62 14.22 -8.09
CA GLU A 198 -0.71 13.84 -9.51
C GLU A 198 -1.95 12.96 -9.78
N ALA A 199 -2.12 11.89 -9.01
CA ALA A 199 -3.28 11.00 -9.15
C ALA A 199 -4.61 11.75 -8.92
N TRP A 200 -4.63 12.72 -8.01
CA TRP A 200 -5.79 13.58 -7.80
C TRP A 200 -6.07 14.47 -9.01
N ASN A 201 -5.04 15.09 -9.61
CA ASN A 201 -5.23 15.92 -10.80
C ASN A 201 -5.88 15.13 -11.95
N ASP A 202 -5.51 13.86 -12.13
CA ASP A 202 -6.07 12.98 -13.14
C ASP A 202 -7.57 12.69 -12.92
N ILE A 203 -7.98 12.42 -11.68
CA ILE A 203 -9.35 11.98 -11.36
C ILE A 203 -10.30 13.13 -10.99
N SER A 204 -9.77 14.28 -10.57
CA SER A 204 -10.56 15.43 -10.12
C SER A 204 -11.62 15.92 -11.12
N PRO A 205 -11.43 15.89 -12.46
CA PRO A 205 -12.48 16.27 -13.41
C PRO A 205 -13.70 15.34 -13.34
N ILE A 206 -13.48 14.04 -13.14
CA ILE A 206 -14.55 13.04 -13.01
C ILE A 206 -15.28 13.27 -11.69
N VAL A 207 -14.57 13.56 -10.60
CA VAL A 207 -15.18 13.88 -9.30
C VAL A 207 -16.08 15.13 -9.43
N ARG A 208 -15.57 16.22 -10.04
CA ARG A 208 -16.33 17.46 -10.25
C ARG A 208 -17.59 17.26 -11.10
N SER A 209 -17.59 16.28 -12.01
CA SER A 209 -18.77 15.95 -12.82
C SER A 209 -19.93 15.31 -12.03
N ARG A 210 -19.68 14.84 -10.80
CA ARG A 210 -20.71 14.26 -9.93
C ARG A 210 -21.53 15.35 -9.23
N LYS A 211 -22.77 15.00 -8.87
CA LYS A 211 -23.63 15.88 -8.07
C LYS A 211 -22.95 16.13 -6.71
N GLN A 212 -22.81 17.40 -6.31
CA GLN A 212 -22.05 17.82 -5.12
C GLN A 212 -20.52 17.60 -5.19
N GLY A 213 -20.00 17.09 -6.31
CA GLY A 213 -18.58 16.77 -6.47
C GLY A 213 -17.66 17.99 -6.49
N GLU A 214 -18.15 19.15 -6.94
CA GLU A 214 -17.36 20.39 -6.99
C GLU A 214 -16.87 20.81 -5.59
N GLY A 215 -17.72 20.74 -4.57
CA GLY A 215 -17.37 21.13 -3.20
C GLY A 215 -16.31 20.19 -2.60
N VAL A 216 -16.50 18.88 -2.75
CA VAL A 216 -15.54 17.86 -2.31
C VAL A 216 -14.19 18.04 -3.02
N ALA A 217 -14.22 18.27 -4.33
CA ALA A 217 -13.01 18.47 -5.12
C ALA A 217 -12.22 19.71 -4.68
N GLN A 218 -12.88 20.84 -4.43
CA GLN A 218 -12.23 22.06 -3.96
C GLN A 218 -11.58 21.89 -2.58
N GLN A 219 -12.24 21.17 -1.66
CA GLN A 219 -11.68 20.91 -0.34
C GLN A 219 -10.42 20.05 -0.43
N LEU A 220 -10.48 18.96 -1.20
CA LEU A 220 -9.33 18.08 -1.38
C LEU A 220 -8.19 18.76 -2.15
N ASP A 221 -8.48 19.56 -3.17
CA ASP A 221 -7.48 20.42 -3.84
C ASP A 221 -6.73 21.29 -2.83
N GLY A 222 -7.46 21.91 -1.90
CA GLY A 222 -6.89 22.77 -0.86
C GLY A 222 -5.94 22.02 0.07
N LEU A 223 -6.36 20.83 0.55
CA LEU A 223 -5.54 19.99 1.42
C LEU A 223 -4.28 19.49 0.70
N LEU A 224 -4.39 19.04 -0.54
CA LEU A 224 -3.26 18.51 -1.29
C LEU A 224 -2.26 19.61 -1.69
N LYS A 225 -2.72 20.83 -1.98
CA LYS A 225 -1.84 22.00 -2.16
C LYS A 225 -1.09 22.34 -0.88
N GLN A 226 -1.76 22.31 0.28
CA GLN A 226 -1.09 22.51 1.56
C GLN A 226 -0.05 21.42 1.84
N ALA A 227 -0.39 20.16 1.58
CA ALA A 227 0.53 19.04 1.78
C ALA A 227 1.76 19.10 0.85
N THR A 228 1.58 19.47 -0.42
CA THR A 228 2.69 19.57 -1.39
C THR A 228 3.61 20.76 -1.14
N THR A 229 3.10 21.84 -0.57
CA THR A 229 3.87 23.05 -0.20
C THR A 229 4.42 23.01 1.22
N ALA A 230 4.12 21.96 1.99
CA ALA A 230 4.60 21.80 3.35
C ALA A 230 6.13 21.79 3.43
N GLU A 231 6.68 22.68 4.25
CA GLU A 231 8.13 22.79 4.49
C GLU A 231 8.64 21.63 5.34
N THR A 232 7.79 21.06 6.20
CA THR A 232 8.17 19.98 7.11
C THR A 232 7.24 18.77 6.97
N PRO A 233 7.74 17.54 7.22
CA PRO A 233 6.91 16.34 7.29
C PRO A 233 5.80 16.44 8.34
N GLY A 234 6.05 17.14 9.45
CA GLY A 234 5.07 17.36 10.51
C GLY A 234 3.79 18.04 10.01
N GLN A 235 3.91 19.01 9.09
CA GLN A 235 2.76 19.67 8.46
C GLN A 235 1.96 18.72 7.55
N ILE A 236 2.64 17.81 6.85
CA ILE A 236 1.96 16.77 6.04
C ILE A 236 1.20 15.83 6.98
N ASN A 237 1.82 15.43 8.09
CA ASN A 237 1.24 14.50 9.05
C ASN A 237 -0.06 15.02 9.67
N THR A 238 -0.16 16.33 9.92
CA THR A 238 -1.38 16.95 10.45
C THR A 238 -2.54 16.95 9.46
N LEU A 239 -2.26 16.94 8.16
CA LEU A 239 -3.27 16.97 7.09
C LEU A 239 -3.80 15.57 6.73
N LEU A 240 -3.07 14.51 7.05
CA LEU A 240 -3.41 13.14 6.65
C LEU A 240 -4.82 12.68 7.08
N PRO A 241 -5.27 12.90 8.33
CA PRO A 241 -6.64 12.53 8.73
C PRO A 241 -7.71 13.27 7.92
N GLU A 242 -7.50 14.55 7.63
CA GLU A 242 -8.43 15.37 6.84
C GLU A 242 -8.47 14.92 5.38
N ILE A 243 -7.31 14.60 4.79
CA ILE A 243 -7.22 14.02 3.45
C ILE A 243 -7.98 12.69 3.39
N SER A 244 -7.78 11.80 4.37
CA SER A 244 -8.49 10.51 4.45
C SER A 244 -10.01 10.72 4.51
N GLY A 245 -10.49 11.61 5.38
CA GLY A 245 -11.93 11.89 5.49
C GLY A 245 -12.54 12.55 4.25
N GLN A 246 -11.76 13.30 3.47
CA GLN A 246 -12.21 13.81 2.17
C GLN A 246 -12.30 12.72 1.11
N LEU A 247 -11.42 11.70 1.15
CA LEU A 247 -11.53 10.56 0.23
C LEU A 247 -12.78 9.71 0.50
N GLU A 248 -13.22 9.57 1.75
CA GLU A 248 -14.51 8.93 2.08
C GLU A 248 -15.70 9.69 1.46
N GLN A 249 -15.64 11.02 1.43
CA GLN A 249 -16.64 11.83 0.73
C GLN A 249 -16.57 11.64 -0.80
N VAL A 250 -15.36 11.46 -1.35
CA VAL A 250 -15.20 11.12 -2.78
C VAL A 250 -15.87 9.78 -3.08
N ASP A 251 -15.66 8.75 -2.26
CA ASP A 251 -16.32 7.44 -2.46
C ASP A 251 -17.84 7.56 -2.48
N SER A 252 -18.40 8.34 -1.56
CA SER A 252 -19.85 8.58 -1.43
C SER A 252 -20.47 9.17 -2.71
N LEU A 253 -19.70 9.86 -3.55
CA LEU A 253 -20.17 10.40 -4.84
C LEU A 253 -20.36 9.32 -5.91
N PHE A 254 -19.74 8.15 -5.71
CA PHE A 254 -19.77 7.02 -6.63
C PHE A 254 -20.58 5.83 -6.13
N GLU A 255 -21.04 5.84 -4.88
CA GLU A 255 -21.97 4.84 -4.38
C GLU A 255 -23.32 4.98 -5.09
N SER A 256 -23.78 3.89 -5.72
CA SER A 256 -25.13 3.85 -6.28
C SER A 256 -26.14 3.82 -5.12
N ARG A 257 -27.01 4.84 -4.99
CA ARG A 257 -28.14 4.77 -4.06
C ARG A 257 -28.96 3.51 -4.35
N PRO A 258 -29.12 2.57 -3.40
CA PRO A 258 -30.11 1.52 -3.55
C PRO A 258 -31.48 2.17 -3.40
N GLY A 259 -32.28 2.22 -4.48
CA GLY A 259 -33.69 2.67 -4.39
C GLY A 259 -34.16 3.75 -5.35
N GLY A 260 -33.57 3.90 -6.53
CA GLY A 260 -34.22 4.61 -7.63
C GLY A 260 -35.04 3.64 -8.45
N THR A 261 -36.23 3.27 -7.97
CA THR A 261 -37.22 2.52 -8.76
C THR A 261 -37.40 3.20 -10.11
N SER A 262 -37.22 2.40 -11.16
CA SER A 262 -37.63 2.68 -12.52
C SER A 262 -39.03 3.30 -12.51
N ASP A 263 -39.12 4.58 -12.85
CA ASP A 263 -40.36 5.22 -13.26
C ASP A 263 -40.72 4.63 -14.63
N VAL A 264 -41.32 3.43 -14.59
CA VAL A 264 -41.94 2.80 -15.75
C VAL A 264 -43.22 3.57 -16.00
N GLY A 265 -43.14 4.52 -16.91
CA GLY A 265 -44.30 5.21 -17.42
C GLY A 265 -45.29 4.28 -18.13
N LYS A 266 -46.51 4.83 -18.21
CA LYS A 266 -47.72 4.42 -18.96
C LYS A 266 -48.59 3.38 -18.23
N GLN A 267 -49.89 3.57 -18.11
CA GLN A 267 -50.77 4.03 -19.20
C GLN A 267 -52.01 4.75 -18.66
N ASP A 268 -52.29 5.94 -19.22
CA ASP A 268 -53.61 6.55 -19.19
C ASP A 268 -54.58 5.66 -19.97
N ASP A 269 -55.67 5.23 -19.33
CA ASP A 269 -56.86 4.71 -20.00
C ASP A 269 -57.96 5.77 -19.86
N ASN A 270 -58.35 6.34 -21.00
CA ASN A 270 -59.57 7.09 -21.21
C ASN A 270 -60.19 6.62 -22.54
#